data_AF-A0A8D8X232-F1
#
_entry.id   AF-A0A8D8X232-F1
#
_cell.length_a   1.000
_cell.length_b   1.000
_cell.length_c   1.000
_cell.angle_alpha   90.00
_cell.angle_beta   90.00
_cell.angle_gamma   90.00
#
_symmetry.space_group_name_H-M   'P 1'
#
loop_
_entity.id
_entity.type
_entity.pdbx_description
1 polymer ?
#
loop_
_entity_poly.entity_id
_entity_poly.type
_entity_poly.pdbx_seq_one_letter_code
_entity_poly.pdbx_strand_id
1 'polypeptide(L)'
;KIGKVKIEGGGKVNLFCANCIFYLYISGLSFGSPTVEYTRSDVTGYNQELRSNMYQGDILLPEHMSTNSKNALKIEAYKWPKGTIPYIFHEKYPQDEREKVLKAMARFEKETCIKFVPLKSRVYNTFIEIGSTQKGCYAMIGYHPQKNGQGLPVNFQLPECTKYQGTVEHELLHVIGILHEQARSDRDQYVKIVWDNIEKGKIQKWIRKPSPNK
;
A
#
# COMPACT_ATOMS: atom_id res chain seq x y z
N LYS A 1 -5.69 -19.76 -24.07
CA LYS A 1 -5.83 -18.55 -24.91
C LYS A 1 -5.81 -17.34 -23.99
N ILE A 2 -4.71 -16.59 -23.97
CA ILE A 2 -4.52 -15.41 -23.10
C ILE A 2 -5.35 -14.27 -23.69
N GLY A 3 -6.31 -13.75 -22.92
CA GLY A 3 -7.15 -12.63 -23.33
C GLY A 3 -6.32 -11.35 -23.41
N LYS A 4 -6.23 -10.77 -24.60
CA LYS A 4 -5.70 -9.42 -24.82
C LYS A 4 -6.76 -8.44 -24.30
N VAL A 5 -6.46 -7.72 -23.22
CA VAL A 5 -7.28 -6.56 -22.82
C VAL A 5 -6.90 -5.41 -23.74
N LYS A 6 -7.75 -5.18 -24.75
CA LYS A 6 -7.69 -4.01 -25.62
C LYS A 6 -8.56 -2.94 -24.97
N ILE A 7 -7.95 -1.90 -24.40
CA ILE A 7 -8.69 -0.73 -23.92
C ILE A 7 -8.92 0.17 -25.14
N GLU A 8 -10.03 -0.04 -25.84
CA GLU A 8 -10.53 0.88 -26.88
C GLU A 8 -11.61 1.77 -26.30
N GLY A 9 -11.46 3.09 -26.50
CA GLY A 9 -12.46 4.10 -26.20
C GLY A 9 -11.93 5.24 -25.33
N GLY A 10 -11.98 6.47 -25.84
CA GLY A 10 -11.48 7.68 -25.20
C GLY A 10 -12.22 8.08 -23.92
N GLY A 11 -11.96 7.35 -22.84
CA GLY A 11 -12.32 7.70 -21.47
C GLY A 11 -11.06 7.75 -20.60
N LYS A 12 -10.90 8.82 -19.82
CA LYS A 12 -9.79 8.97 -18.87
C LYS A 12 -9.79 7.79 -17.89
N VAL A 13 -8.81 6.90 -18.00
CA VAL A 13 -8.58 5.82 -17.03
C VAL A 13 -7.83 6.42 -15.85
N ASN A 14 -8.57 6.92 -14.86
CA ASN A 14 -8.03 7.15 -13.52
C ASN A 14 -8.09 5.82 -12.78
N LEU A 15 -6.94 5.18 -12.71
CA LEU A 15 -6.72 3.83 -12.19
C LEU A 15 -6.72 3.81 -10.65
N PHE A 16 -7.73 4.42 -10.04
CA PHE A 16 -7.82 4.69 -8.60
C PHE A 16 -8.05 3.44 -7.73
N CYS A 17 -8.24 2.27 -8.34
CA CYS A 17 -8.52 1.03 -7.60
C CYS A 17 -8.24 -0.24 -8.42
N ALA A 18 -7.48 -0.19 -9.52
CA ALA A 18 -7.15 -1.43 -10.25
C ALA A 18 -6.06 -2.26 -9.56
N ASN A 19 -5.33 -1.66 -8.61
CA ASN A 19 -4.22 -2.33 -7.91
C ASN A 19 -4.67 -3.23 -6.74
N CYS A 20 -5.91 -3.14 -6.27
CA CYS A 20 -6.49 -4.18 -5.39
C CYS A 20 -7.05 -5.37 -6.19
N ILE A 21 -7.31 -5.23 -7.50
CA ILE A 21 -7.91 -6.29 -8.32
C ILE A 21 -6.87 -7.34 -8.77
N PHE A 22 -5.58 -7.00 -8.81
CA PHE A 22 -4.53 -7.94 -9.23
C PHE A 22 -3.89 -8.74 -8.09
N TYR A 23 -4.39 -8.62 -6.85
CA TYR A 23 -3.98 -9.50 -5.74
C TYR A 23 -4.57 -10.92 -5.81
N LEU A 24 -5.41 -11.22 -6.80
CA LEU A 24 -6.24 -12.42 -6.81
C LEU A 24 -5.86 -13.51 -7.83
N TYR A 25 -4.79 -13.36 -8.61
CA TYR A 25 -4.51 -14.32 -9.70
C TYR A 25 -3.30 -15.27 -9.51
N ILE A 26 -2.53 -15.19 -8.42
CA ILE A 26 -1.29 -16.00 -8.27
C ILE A 26 -1.43 -17.17 -7.26
N SER A 27 -2.63 -17.47 -6.75
CA SER A 27 -2.84 -18.65 -5.86
C SER A 27 -3.97 -19.60 -6.28
N GLY A 28 -4.61 -19.40 -7.44
CA GLY A 28 -5.72 -20.26 -7.87
C GLY A 28 -6.99 -20.15 -7.02
N LEU A 29 -7.07 -19.18 -6.10
CA LEU A 29 -8.28 -18.87 -5.36
C LEU A 29 -9.17 -17.93 -6.21
N SER A 30 -10.22 -18.50 -6.79
CA SER A 30 -11.31 -17.70 -7.38
C SER A 30 -12.07 -17.01 -6.24
N PHE A 31 -11.69 -15.78 -5.92
CA PHE A 31 -12.53 -14.90 -5.13
C PHE A 31 -13.48 -14.19 -6.09
N GLY A 32 -14.75 -14.60 -6.09
CA GLY A 32 -15.81 -13.81 -6.71
C GLY A 32 -15.87 -12.45 -6.02
N SER A 33 -15.46 -11.38 -6.71
CA SER A 33 -15.71 -10.02 -6.24
C SER A 33 -17.23 -9.79 -6.18
N PRO A 34 -17.78 -9.26 -5.08
CA PRO A 34 -19.02 -8.51 -5.19
C PRO A 34 -18.74 -7.36 -6.16
N THR A 35 -19.57 -7.21 -7.18
CA THR A 35 -19.54 -6.09 -8.11
C THR A 35 -19.81 -4.81 -7.32
N VAL A 36 -18.76 -4.11 -6.90
CA VAL A 36 -18.86 -2.73 -6.39
C VAL A 36 -18.86 -1.81 -7.61
N GLU A 37 -20.03 -1.26 -7.94
CA GLU A 37 -20.16 -0.20 -8.94
C GLU A 37 -19.52 1.09 -8.39
N TYR A 38 -18.38 1.50 -8.95
CA TYR A 38 -17.77 2.80 -8.66
C TYR A 38 -18.35 3.87 -9.60
N THR A 39 -18.82 4.98 -9.05
CA THR A 39 -19.41 6.08 -9.82
C THR A 39 -18.35 7.07 -10.29
N ARG A 40 -18.64 7.81 -11.38
CA ARG A 40 -17.74 8.83 -11.95
C ARG A 40 -17.36 9.95 -10.96
N SER A 41 -18.18 10.19 -9.94
CA SER A 41 -17.90 11.12 -8.84
C SER A 41 -16.83 10.65 -7.86
N ASP A 42 -16.65 9.32 -7.70
CA ASP A 42 -15.60 8.74 -6.85
C ASP A 42 -14.20 8.95 -7.45
N VAL A 43 -14.14 9.14 -8.78
CA VAL A 43 -12.91 9.30 -9.58
C VAL A 43 -12.37 10.74 -9.57
N THR A 44 -13.18 11.70 -9.12
CA THR A 44 -12.80 13.12 -9.00
C THR A 44 -12.37 13.53 -7.58
N GLY A 45 -12.47 12.62 -6.61
CA GLY A 45 -12.12 12.86 -5.22
C GLY A 45 -10.62 12.84 -4.98
N TYR A 46 -10.05 14.02 -4.70
CA TYR A 46 -8.88 14.25 -3.83
C TYR A 46 -8.02 13.01 -3.46
N ASN A 47 -7.11 12.57 -4.34
CA ASN A 47 -6.21 11.46 -4.02
C ASN A 47 -5.17 11.87 -2.97
N GLN A 48 -5.37 11.44 -1.73
CA GLN A 48 -4.45 11.77 -0.64
C GLN A 48 -3.11 11.02 -0.75
N GLU A 49 -3.11 9.80 -1.31
CA GLU A 49 -1.94 8.97 -1.57
C GLU A 49 -1.02 9.67 -2.60
N LEU A 50 -1.55 10.33 -3.63
CA LEU A 50 -0.69 10.99 -4.64
C LEU A 50 -0.17 12.39 -4.23
N ARG A 51 -0.49 12.90 -3.04
CA ARG A 51 -0.05 14.24 -2.60
C ARG A 51 1.19 14.25 -1.72
N SER A 52 1.54 13.16 -1.07
CA SER A 52 2.71 13.19 -0.21
C SER A 52 4.02 13.18 -1.03
N ASN A 53 5.10 13.64 -0.42
CA ASN A 53 6.47 13.54 -0.93
C ASN A 53 7.09 12.15 -0.65
N MET A 54 6.28 11.19 -0.23
CA MET A 54 6.71 9.81 0.01
C MET A 54 6.92 9.05 -1.29
N TYR A 55 7.65 7.94 -1.19
CA TYR A 55 7.93 7.10 -2.34
C TYR A 55 6.62 6.59 -2.96
N GLN A 56 6.45 6.82 -4.26
CA GLN A 56 5.24 6.51 -5.03
C GLN A 56 3.92 7.11 -4.51
N GLY A 57 3.95 7.90 -3.43
CA GLY A 57 2.81 8.64 -2.88
C GLY A 57 2.46 8.31 -1.44
N ASP A 58 2.65 7.08 -1.01
CA ASP A 58 2.10 6.54 0.25
C ASP A 58 3.08 5.57 0.94
N ILE A 59 4.26 5.35 0.37
CA ILE A 59 5.28 4.49 0.97
C ILE A 59 6.31 5.36 1.69
N LEU A 60 6.27 5.32 3.01
CA LEU A 60 7.32 5.91 3.82
C LEU A 60 8.56 5.01 3.78
N LEU A 61 9.67 5.54 3.25
CA LEU A 61 10.94 4.83 3.23
C LEU A 61 11.74 5.06 4.52
N PRO A 62 12.47 4.05 5.03
CA PRO A 62 13.48 4.26 6.06
C PRO A 62 14.51 5.30 5.62
N GLU A 63 15.06 6.04 6.58
CA GLU A 63 16.03 7.10 6.31
C GLU A 63 17.22 6.64 5.43
N HIS A 64 17.76 5.45 5.70
CA HIS A 64 18.87 4.87 4.92
C HIS A 64 18.50 4.51 3.47
N MET A 65 17.20 4.39 3.15
CA MET A 65 16.68 4.18 1.79
C MET A 65 16.15 5.47 1.16
N SER A 66 16.06 6.57 1.91
CA SER A 66 15.50 7.85 1.46
C SER A 66 16.53 8.69 0.66
N THR A 67 17.80 8.31 0.65
CA THR A 67 18.88 9.10 0.04
C THR A 67 18.88 9.03 -1.48
N ASN A 68 18.29 10.05 -2.13
CA ASN A 68 18.70 10.74 -3.36
C ASN A 68 19.50 9.98 -4.45
N SER A 69 19.24 8.69 -4.67
CA SER A 69 19.88 7.96 -5.75
C SER A 69 19.02 8.07 -7.00
N LYS A 70 19.50 8.89 -7.95
CA LYS A 70 19.08 8.89 -9.36
C LYS A 70 19.25 7.51 -10.04
N ASN A 71 19.80 6.53 -9.33
CA ASN A 71 19.86 5.13 -9.73
C ASN A 71 18.88 4.33 -8.88
N ALA A 72 17.82 3.87 -9.53
CA ALA A 72 17.01 2.70 -9.19
C ALA A 72 17.14 2.19 -7.74
N LEU A 73 16.40 2.81 -6.82
CA LEU A 73 16.34 2.41 -5.41
C LEU A 73 16.05 0.91 -5.30
N LYS A 74 17.01 0.15 -4.76
CA LYS A 74 16.79 -1.23 -4.33
C LYS A 74 15.98 -1.19 -3.04
N ILE A 75 14.68 -0.93 -3.16
CA ILE A 75 13.76 -0.98 -2.03
C ILE A 75 13.60 -2.44 -1.67
N GLU A 76 14.29 -2.83 -0.61
CA GLU A 76 14.15 -4.14 0.03
C GLU A 76 13.09 -4.02 1.11
N ALA A 77 11.91 -4.56 0.83
CA ALA A 77 10.90 -4.77 1.85
C ALA A 77 11.31 -6.01 2.66
N TYR A 78 11.86 -5.82 3.86
CA TYR A 78 12.20 -6.96 4.69
C TYR A 78 10.92 -7.62 5.21
N LYS A 79 10.96 -8.95 5.31
CA LYS A 79 9.82 -9.73 5.81
C LYS A 79 9.76 -9.64 7.33
N TRP A 80 8.56 -9.58 7.86
CA TRP A 80 8.32 -9.70 9.29
C TRP A 80 8.77 -11.08 9.80
N PRO A 81 9.53 -11.15 10.91
CA PRO A 81 9.91 -12.42 11.51
C PRO A 81 8.69 -13.29 11.78
N LYS A 82 8.71 -14.53 11.25
CA LYS A 82 7.60 -15.50 11.38
C LYS A 82 6.24 -14.97 10.88
N GLY A 83 6.23 -13.96 10.00
CA GLY A 83 4.99 -13.34 9.51
C GLY A 83 4.14 -12.65 10.59
N THR A 84 4.74 -12.35 11.76
CA THR A 84 4.03 -11.75 12.89
C THR A 84 4.29 -10.25 12.92
N ILE A 85 3.22 -9.46 12.95
CA ILE A 85 3.22 -8.01 12.89
C ILE A 85 2.59 -7.49 14.19
N PRO A 86 3.41 -7.13 15.19
CA PRO A 86 2.90 -6.54 16.41
C PRO A 86 2.37 -5.13 16.11
N TYR A 87 1.25 -4.74 16.72
CA TYR A 87 0.66 -3.41 16.50
C TYR A 87 0.18 -2.74 17.78
N ILE A 88 0.17 -1.42 17.73
CA ILE A 88 -0.56 -0.55 18.66
C ILE A 88 -1.38 0.46 17.87
N PHE A 89 -2.44 0.95 18.50
CA PHE A 89 -3.13 2.15 18.06
C PHE A 89 -2.69 3.32 18.93
N HIS A 90 -2.48 4.47 18.31
CA HIS A 90 -2.28 5.72 19.02
C HIS A 90 -3.45 5.95 19.99
N GLU A 91 -3.18 6.44 21.19
CA GLU A 91 -4.17 6.55 22.29
C GLU A 91 -5.47 7.24 21.85
N LYS A 92 -5.33 8.34 21.12
CA LYS A 92 -6.45 9.16 20.61
C LYS A 92 -7.13 8.62 19.35
N TYR A 93 -6.72 7.46 18.83
CA TYR A 93 -7.34 6.89 17.62
C TYR A 93 -8.74 6.34 17.96
N PRO A 94 -9.83 6.81 17.32
CA PRO A 94 -11.20 6.47 17.68
C PRO A 94 -11.51 4.97 17.58
N GLN A 95 -12.35 4.46 18.48
CA GLN A 95 -12.64 3.03 18.60
C GLN A 95 -13.34 2.44 17.36
N ASP A 96 -14.28 3.18 16.79
CA ASP A 96 -14.98 2.82 15.55
C ASP A 96 -14.01 2.71 14.36
N GLU A 97 -12.97 3.56 14.33
CA GLU A 97 -11.93 3.50 13.31
C GLU A 97 -10.96 2.34 13.54
N ARG A 98 -10.67 1.99 14.80
CA ARG A 98 -9.90 0.78 15.13
C ARG A 98 -10.58 -0.47 14.59
N GLU A 99 -11.89 -0.57 14.74
CA GLU A 99 -12.67 -1.73 14.27
C GLU A 99 -12.56 -1.93 12.75
N LYS A 100 -12.52 -0.84 11.98
CA LYS A 100 -12.30 -0.90 10.53
C LYS A 100 -10.90 -1.44 10.19
N VAL A 101 -9.87 -1.04 10.95
CA VAL A 101 -8.50 -1.56 10.78
C VAL A 101 -8.39 -3.03 11.19
N LEU A 102 -8.98 -3.38 12.33
CA LEU A 102 -9.01 -4.75 12.83
C LEU A 102 -9.74 -5.70 11.87
N LYS A 103 -10.81 -5.23 11.22
CA LYS A 103 -11.52 -5.99 10.18
C LYS A 103 -10.61 -6.34 8.99
N ALA A 104 -9.82 -5.38 8.50
CA ALA A 104 -8.85 -5.60 7.43
C ALA A 104 -7.73 -6.56 7.86
N MET A 105 -7.20 -6.40 9.08
CA MET A 105 -6.22 -7.33 9.66
C MET A 105 -6.76 -8.76 9.70
N ALA A 106 -7.97 -8.96 10.23
CA ALA A 106 -8.59 -10.28 10.34
C ALA A 106 -8.78 -10.97 8.98
N ARG A 107 -9.02 -10.19 7.92
CA ARG A 107 -9.09 -10.73 6.55
C ARG A 107 -7.75 -11.32 6.11
N PHE A 108 -6.65 -10.58 6.28
CA PHE A 108 -5.31 -11.09 5.98
C PHE A 108 -4.97 -12.32 6.82
N GLU A 109 -5.32 -12.33 8.09
CA GLU A 109 -5.04 -13.49 8.97
C GLU A 109 -5.81 -14.75 8.59
N LYS A 110 -6.98 -14.58 7.96
CA LYS A 110 -7.82 -15.67 7.43
C LYS A 110 -7.29 -16.20 6.11
N GLU A 111 -6.84 -15.31 5.23
CA GLU A 111 -6.48 -15.63 3.85
C GLU A 111 -4.98 -15.93 3.66
N THR A 112 -4.14 -15.59 4.65
CA THR A 112 -2.68 -15.70 4.56
C THR A 112 -2.06 -16.26 5.85
N CYS A 113 -0.74 -16.45 5.84
CA CYS A 113 0.01 -16.82 7.04
C CYS A 113 0.41 -15.62 7.93
N ILE A 114 0.04 -14.39 7.57
CA ILE A 114 0.32 -13.19 8.36
C ILE A 114 -0.52 -13.20 9.64
N LYS A 115 0.06 -12.71 10.74
CA LYS A 115 -0.60 -12.54 12.03
C LYS A 115 -0.37 -11.15 12.58
N PHE A 116 -1.43 -10.44 12.93
CA PHE A 116 -1.40 -9.16 13.62
C PHE A 116 -1.62 -9.40 15.11
N VAL A 117 -0.66 -8.99 15.93
CA VAL A 117 -0.74 -9.25 17.38
C VAL A 117 -0.73 -7.93 18.17
N PRO A 118 -1.69 -7.70 19.08
CA PRO A 118 -1.62 -6.53 19.95
C PRO A 118 -0.30 -6.53 20.73
N LEU A 119 0.41 -5.41 20.76
CA LEU A 119 1.65 -5.28 21.51
C LEU A 119 1.34 -5.28 23.02
N LYS A 120 1.44 -6.44 23.65
CA LYS A 120 1.21 -6.62 25.11
C LYS A 120 2.48 -6.75 25.93
N SER A 121 3.65 -6.86 25.31
CA SER A 121 4.93 -7.11 26.00
C SER A 121 6.12 -6.49 25.28
N ARG A 122 7.23 -6.32 26.00
CA ARG A 122 8.53 -5.86 25.47
C ARG A 122 9.26 -6.88 24.59
N VAL A 123 8.65 -8.04 24.30
CA VAL A 123 9.29 -9.10 23.49
C VAL A 123 9.50 -8.66 22.04
N TYR A 124 8.69 -7.72 21.56
CA TYR A 124 8.81 -7.17 20.22
C TYR A 124 9.55 -5.83 20.25
N ASN A 125 10.75 -5.80 19.68
CA ASN A 125 11.54 -4.58 19.52
C ASN A 125 11.06 -3.70 18.34
N THR A 126 10.12 -4.20 17.55
CA THR A 126 9.60 -3.52 16.36
C THR A 126 8.14 -3.93 16.18
N PHE A 127 7.31 -2.93 15.96
CA PHE A 127 5.86 -3.04 15.83
C PHE A 127 5.36 -1.90 14.95
N ILE A 128 4.13 -1.96 14.47
CA ILE A 128 3.50 -0.84 13.78
C ILE A 128 2.69 0.02 14.76
N GLU A 129 2.73 1.33 14.57
CA GLU A 129 1.94 2.29 15.31
C GLU A 129 0.92 2.95 14.38
N ILE A 130 -0.35 2.67 14.61
CA ILE A 130 -1.46 3.09 13.76
C ILE A 130 -2.08 4.36 14.33
N GLY A 131 -2.19 5.40 13.51
CA GLY A 131 -2.72 6.69 13.96
C GLY A 131 -3.29 7.55 12.84
N SER A 132 -3.70 8.77 13.22
CA SER A 132 -4.16 9.83 12.32
C SER A 132 -3.50 11.15 12.74
N THR A 133 -2.17 11.17 12.76
CA THR A 133 -1.39 12.32 13.26
C THR A 133 -0.93 13.24 12.13
N GLN A 134 -0.93 12.76 10.89
CA GLN A 134 -0.48 13.51 9.72
C GLN A 134 -1.52 13.46 8.60
N LYS A 135 -1.30 14.27 7.56
CA LYS A 135 -2.14 14.26 6.36
C LYS A 135 -1.77 13.06 5.47
N GLY A 136 -2.79 12.45 4.88
CA GLY A 136 -2.67 11.35 3.92
C GLY A 136 -2.84 9.96 4.50
N CYS A 137 -2.95 8.99 3.59
CA CYS A 137 -2.89 7.57 3.87
C CYS A 137 -1.48 7.11 3.49
N TYR A 138 -0.77 6.48 4.40
CA TYR A 138 0.57 5.95 4.12
C TYR A 138 1.01 4.94 5.18
N ALA A 139 1.97 4.10 4.81
CA ALA A 139 2.65 3.18 5.71
C ALA A 139 4.13 3.05 5.38
N MET A 140 4.92 2.65 6.38
CA MET A 140 6.26 2.16 6.13
C MET A 140 6.21 0.78 5.47
N ILE A 141 7.09 0.55 4.48
CA ILE A 141 7.14 -0.71 3.74
C ILE A 141 7.81 -1.81 4.56
N GLY A 142 7.11 -2.91 4.86
CA GLY A 142 7.74 -4.10 5.45
C GLY A 142 8.29 -3.91 6.86
N TYR A 143 9.21 -4.81 7.23
CA TYR A 143 9.86 -4.85 8.54
C TYR A 143 11.13 -4.00 8.58
N HIS A 144 11.28 -3.16 9.60
CA HIS A 144 12.51 -2.41 9.84
C HIS A 144 12.88 -2.45 11.32
N PRO A 145 13.98 -3.14 11.71
CA PRO A 145 14.40 -3.22 13.10
C PRO A 145 14.59 -1.84 13.72
N GLN A 146 13.87 -1.56 14.80
CA GLN A 146 14.00 -0.33 15.58
C GLN A 146 14.85 -0.59 16.82
N LYS A 147 15.82 0.30 17.08
CA LYS A 147 16.75 0.19 18.23
C LYS A 147 16.23 0.83 19.51
N ASN A 148 15.25 1.73 19.39
CA ASN A 148 14.76 2.59 20.47
C ASN A 148 13.31 2.27 20.90
N GLY A 149 12.74 1.16 20.40
CA GLY A 149 11.35 0.79 20.68
C GLY A 149 10.31 1.72 20.06
N GLN A 150 10.66 2.50 19.03
CA GLN A 150 9.70 3.27 18.26
C GLN A 150 8.89 2.36 17.33
N GLY A 151 7.60 2.67 17.15
CA GLY A 151 6.75 2.00 16.18
C GLY A 151 7.02 2.46 14.75
N LEU A 152 6.87 1.56 13.79
CA LEU A 152 6.83 1.90 12.37
C LEU A 152 5.48 2.58 12.08
N PRO A 153 5.45 3.80 11.54
CA PRO A 153 4.21 4.55 11.44
C PRO A 153 3.31 3.99 10.33
N VAL A 154 2.02 3.91 10.65
CA VAL A 154 0.90 3.71 9.70
C VAL A 154 -0.10 4.83 9.95
N ASN A 155 -0.28 5.71 8.97
CA ASN A 155 -1.17 6.84 9.10
C ASN A 155 -2.41 6.66 8.25
N PHE A 156 -3.55 6.69 8.91
CA PHE A 156 -4.86 6.75 8.29
C PHE A 156 -5.50 8.08 8.66
N GLN A 157 -5.31 9.11 7.83
CA GLN A 157 -5.98 10.40 8.04
C GLN A 157 -7.50 10.21 8.07
N LEU A 158 -8.10 10.52 9.21
CA LEU A 158 -9.54 10.45 9.39
C LEU A 158 -10.25 11.69 8.80
N PRO A 159 -11.48 11.53 8.28
CA PRO A 159 -12.23 10.27 8.14
C PRO A 159 -11.92 9.51 6.82
N GLU A 160 -11.10 10.07 5.95
CA GLU A 160 -11.01 9.64 4.54
C GLU A 160 -10.31 8.29 4.36
N CYS A 161 -9.19 8.03 5.04
CA CYS A 161 -8.39 6.83 4.82
C CYS A 161 -9.03 5.53 5.30
N THR A 162 -10.02 5.62 6.19
CA THR A 162 -10.76 4.47 6.73
C THR A 162 -12.19 4.40 6.21
N LYS A 163 -12.59 5.34 5.36
CA LYS A 163 -13.90 5.35 4.70
C LYS A 163 -14.13 4.09 3.85
N TYR A 164 -13.07 3.63 3.17
CA TYR A 164 -13.10 2.44 2.34
C TYR A 164 -12.16 1.37 2.90
N GLN A 165 -12.64 0.13 3.03
CA GLN A 165 -11.81 -0.99 3.49
C GLN A 165 -10.60 -1.24 2.58
N GLY A 166 -10.73 -0.99 1.27
CA GLY A 166 -9.62 -1.15 0.31
C GLY A 166 -8.41 -0.27 0.63
N THR A 167 -8.62 0.98 1.07
CA THR A 167 -7.51 1.87 1.48
C THR A 167 -6.80 1.34 2.72
N VAL A 168 -7.55 0.84 3.70
CA VAL A 168 -6.98 0.22 4.90
C VAL A 168 -6.17 -1.04 4.54
N GLU A 169 -6.72 -1.89 3.69
CA GLU A 169 -6.04 -3.10 3.20
C GLU A 169 -4.78 -2.75 2.40
N HIS A 170 -4.82 -1.70 1.57
CA HIS A 170 -3.69 -1.20 0.78
C HIS A 170 -2.51 -0.78 1.66
N GLU A 171 -2.74 0.05 2.68
CA GLU A 171 -1.66 0.45 3.58
C GLU A 171 -1.13 -0.73 4.42
N LEU A 172 -1.99 -1.68 4.79
CA LEU A 172 -1.55 -2.91 5.46
C LEU A 172 -0.73 -3.83 4.53
N LEU A 173 -0.99 -3.83 3.22
CA LEU A 173 -0.13 -4.50 2.23
C LEU A 173 1.27 -3.87 2.21
N HIS A 174 1.38 -2.54 2.28
CA HIS A 174 2.67 -1.88 2.46
C HIS A 174 3.35 -2.34 3.76
N VAL A 175 2.64 -2.39 4.88
CA VAL A 175 3.19 -2.95 6.13
C VAL A 175 3.71 -4.38 5.93
N ILE A 176 2.97 -5.24 5.24
CA ILE A 176 3.38 -6.63 4.96
C ILE A 176 4.66 -6.70 4.11
N GLY A 177 4.94 -5.66 3.31
CA GLY A 177 6.13 -5.54 2.47
C GLY A 177 5.81 -5.55 0.97
N ILE A 178 4.57 -5.27 0.60
CA ILE A 178 4.10 -5.26 -0.77
C ILE A 178 4.20 -3.86 -1.33
N LEU A 179 4.78 -3.77 -2.52
CA LEU A 179 4.88 -2.52 -3.25
C LEU A 179 3.80 -2.46 -4.32
N HIS A 180 3.62 -1.26 -4.81
CA HIS A 180 2.80 -0.96 -5.96
C HIS A 180 3.08 -1.85 -7.18
N GLU A 181 2.02 -2.49 -7.69
CA GLU A 181 2.11 -3.40 -8.84
C GLU A 181 2.57 -2.67 -10.11
N GLN A 182 2.17 -1.40 -10.30
CA GLN A 182 2.63 -0.58 -11.44
C GLN A 182 4.14 -0.32 -11.43
N ALA A 183 4.81 -0.57 -10.29
CA ALA A 183 6.24 -0.41 -10.12
C ALA A 183 7.04 -1.66 -10.53
N ARG A 184 6.38 -2.76 -10.92
CA ARG A 184 7.10 -3.97 -11.32
C ARG A 184 8.00 -3.75 -12.53
N SER A 185 9.12 -4.48 -12.55
CA SER A 185 10.10 -4.41 -13.64
C SER A 185 9.51 -4.85 -14.99
N ASP A 186 8.57 -5.80 -14.97
CA ASP A 186 7.88 -6.38 -16.13
C ASP A 186 6.58 -5.66 -16.50
N ARG A 187 6.19 -4.59 -15.80
CA ARG A 187 4.87 -3.95 -15.98
C ARG A 187 4.56 -3.53 -17.41
N ASP A 188 5.57 -3.14 -18.20
CA ASP A 188 5.40 -2.70 -19.59
C ASP A 188 4.89 -3.84 -20.51
N GLN A 189 4.91 -5.10 -20.05
CA GLN A 189 4.28 -6.23 -20.75
C GLN A 189 2.75 -6.26 -20.59
N TYR A 190 2.22 -5.59 -19.56
CA TYR A 190 0.80 -5.64 -19.18
C TYR A 190 0.10 -4.30 -19.32
N VAL A 191 0.79 -3.19 -19.05
CA VAL A 191 0.21 -1.84 -19.07
C VAL A 191 1.12 -0.86 -19.80
N LYS A 192 0.50 0.10 -20.50
CA LYS A 192 1.20 1.24 -21.13
C LYS A 192 0.95 2.49 -20.31
N ILE A 193 2.02 3.13 -19.85
CA ILE A 193 1.91 4.45 -19.22
C ILE A 193 1.86 5.52 -20.30
N VAL A 194 0.80 6.32 -20.26
CA VAL A 194 0.63 7.50 -21.11
C VAL A 194 1.26 8.68 -20.39
N TRP A 195 2.58 8.84 -20.56
CA TRP A 195 3.38 9.81 -19.78
C TRP A 195 2.89 11.26 -19.91
N ASP A 196 2.34 11.63 -21.07
CA ASP A 196 1.82 12.98 -21.32
C ASP A 196 0.61 13.34 -20.44
N ASN A 197 -0.08 12.33 -19.90
CA ASN A 197 -1.21 12.52 -18.98
C ASN A 197 -0.77 12.63 -17.52
N ILE A 198 0.53 12.48 -17.22
CA ILE A 198 1.04 12.60 -15.85
C ILE A 198 1.36 14.06 -15.56
N GLU A 199 0.81 14.57 -14.45
CA GLU A 199 1.11 15.92 -13.96
C GLU A 199 2.63 16.14 -13.85
N LYS A 200 3.10 17.31 -14.31
CA LYS A 200 4.51 17.69 -14.21
C LYS A 200 4.99 17.58 -12.75
N GLY A 201 6.13 16.93 -12.55
CA GLY A 201 6.69 16.65 -11.22
C GLY A 201 6.17 15.38 -10.53
N LYS A 202 5.19 14.66 -11.10
CA LYS A 202 4.68 13.40 -10.54
C LYS A 202 5.25 12.13 -11.20
N ILE A 203 6.04 12.28 -12.27
CA ILE A 203 6.62 11.17 -13.04
C ILE A 203 7.36 10.16 -12.15
N GLN A 204 8.06 10.63 -11.11
CA GLN A 204 8.82 9.79 -10.17
C GLN A 204 7.95 8.71 -9.49
N LYS A 205 6.65 8.95 -9.32
CA LYS A 205 5.71 7.99 -8.69
C LYS A 205 5.40 6.79 -9.58
N TRP A 206 5.65 6.91 -10.89
CA TRP A 206 5.32 5.92 -11.92
C TRP A 206 6.53 5.15 -12.43
N ILE A 207 7.71 5.42 -11.85
CA ILE A 207 8.95 4.74 -12.20
C ILE A 207 8.92 3.31 -11.66
N ARG A 208 9.29 2.36 -12.53
CA ARG A 208 9.41 0.95 -12.18
C ARG A 208 10.72 0.65 -11.45
N LYS A 209 10.75 -0.48 -10.75
CA LYS A 209 11.96 -1.10 -10.25
C LYS A 209 12.85 -1.62 -11.38
N PRO A 210 14.18 -1.62 -11.19
CA PRO A 210 15.10 -2.26 -12.12
C PRO A 210 14.87 -3.78 -12.13
N SER A 211 15.15 -4.42 -13.26
CA SER A 211 15.09 -5.87 -13.38
C SER A 211 16.22 -6.50 -12.55
N PRO A 212 15.98 -7.61 -11.80
CA PRO A 212 17.03 -8.30 -11.06
C PRO A 212 18.19 -8.82 -11.92
N ASN A 213 17.97 -8.96 -13.24
CA ASN A 213 18.91 -9.58 -14.19
C ASN A 213 19.61 -8.57 -15.12
N LYS A 214 19.72 -7.29 -14.73
CA LYS A 214 20.45 -6.26 -15.48
C LYS A 214 21.28 -5.38 -14.57
#